data_AF-A0A7S0NMP9-F1
#
_entry.id   AF-A0A7S0NMP9-F1
#
_cell.length_a   1.000
_cell.length_b   1.000
_cell.length_c   1.000
_cell.angle_alpha   90.00
_cell.angle_beta   90.00
_cell.angle_gamma   90.00
#
_symmetry.space_group_name_H-M   'P 1'
#
loop_
_entity.id
_entity.type
_entity.pdbx_description
1 polymer ?
#
loop_
_entity_poly.entity_id
_entity_poly.type
_entity_poly.pdbx_seq_one_letter_code
_entity_poly.pdbx_strand_id
1 'polypeptide(L)'
;REPRSPHRGPAGSRLEMLGQIFAVVSACGLFVGGHQFLKHYLCKGTHHEIDSLVTTLFSASFSLSSGLLLLVLYEILGIVDENFLRAHWRFNLWCVVALLVLVLPFLHIHKFARATVGMTRVASFLASVVVHAAALYAFYRLGDGASSTFADMLTAEQAVKRVGTIGVVLLAVLSGFGAVNFPYTTLSLFARHVGDAETAALERRLVQATETVVQRKKKEVLLRIELREATGPDRGADGAGEDDARA
;
A
#
# COMPACT_ATOMS: atom_id res chain seq x y z
N ARG A 1 -28.85 -35.03 30.73
CA ARG A 1 -30.00 -34.29 30.13
C ARG A 1 -29.52 -33.80 28.77
N GLU A 2 -29.79 -34.56 27.72
CA GLU A 2 -29.53 -34.14 26.34
C GLU A 2 -30.39 -32.90 26.01
N PRO A 3 -29.85 -31.88 25.32
CA PRO A 3 -30.67 -30.81 24.79
C PRO A 3 -31.47 -31.35 23.59
N ARG A 4 -32.81 -31.36 23.74
CA ARG A 4 -33.75 -31.63 22.64
C ARG A 4 -33.43 -30.70 21.46
N SER A 5 -33.21 -31.28 20.29
CA SER A 5 -33.17 -30.57 19.01
C SER A 5 -34.45 -29.74 18.84
N PRO A 6 -34.38 -28.43 18.56
CA PRO A 6 -35.57 -27.67 18.22
C PRO A 6 -36.11 -28.19 16.89
N HIS A 7 -37.35 -28.65 16.89
CA HIS A 7 -38.07 -29.00 15.67
C HIS A 7 -38.12 -27.74 14.77
N ARG A 8 -37.23 -27.65 13.77
CA ARG A 8 -37.27 -26.58 12.75
C ARG A 8 -38.59 -26.72 12.00
N GLY A 9 -39.47 -25.72 12.13
CA GLY A 9 -40.72 -25.66 11.37
C GLY A 9 -40.46 -25.47 9.87
N PRO A 10 -41.43 -25.82 9.00
CA PRO A 10 -41.31 -25.71 7.53
C PRO A 10 -41.11 -24.27 7.03
N ALA A 11 -41.37 -23.26 7.85
CA ALA A 11 -41.09 -21.86 7.55
C ALA A 11 -39.59 -21.52 7.69
N GLY A 12 -38.90 -22.12 8.66
CA GLY A 12 -37.46 -21.89 8.88
C GLY A 12 -36.61 -22.44 7.75
N SER A 13 -36.92 -23.65 7.27
CA SER A 13 -36.21 -24.26 6.14
C SER A 13 -36.37 -23.49 4.82
N ARG A 14 -37.52 -22.85 4.61
CA ARG A 14 -37.75 -21.99 3.42
C ARG A 14 -36.92 -20.71 3.47
N LEU A 15 -36.81 -20.07 4.63
CA LEU A 15 -36.02 -18.86 4.79
C LEU A 15 -34.52 -19.13 4.61
N GLU A 16 -34.04 -20.26 5.14
CA GLU A 16 -32.66 -20.73 4.97
C GLU A 16 -32.34 -21.00 3.48
N MET A 17 -33.23 -21.69 2.75
CA MET A 17 -33.06 -21.91 1.31
C MET A 17 -33.04 -20.60 0.50
N LEU A 18 -33.89 -19.62 0.85
CA LEU A 18 -33.88 -18.32 0.19
C LEU A 18 -32.56 -17.57 0.41
N GLY A 19 -32.00 -17.62 1.63
CA GLY A 19 -30.69 -17.04 1.93
C GLY A 19 -29.56 -17.69 1.13
N GLN A 20 -29.58 -19.02 1.00
CA GLN A 20 -28.61 -19.78 0.20
C GLN A 20 -28.69 -19.42 -1.29
N ILE A 21 -29.91 -19.35 -1.84
CA ILE A 21 -30.13 -18.94 -3.24
C ILE A 21 -29.62 -17.52 -3.45
N PHE A 22 -29.94 -16.59 -2.54
CA PHE A 22 -29.47 -15.21 -2.63
C PHE A 22 -27.94 -15.12 -2.64
N ALA A 23 -27.26 -15.85 -1.77
CA ALA A 23 -25.80 -15.89 -1.74
C ALA A 23 -25.20 -16.43 -3.05
N VAL A 24 -25.75 -17.52 -3.60
CA VAL A 24 -25.27 -18.08 -4.89
C VAL A 24 -25.54 -17.11 -6.04
N VAL A 25 -26.72 -16.50 -6.09
CA VAL A 25 -27.06 -15.50 -7.11
C VAL A 25 -26.13 -14.30 -7.04
N SER A 26 -25.82 -13.80 -5.84
CA SER A 26 -24.86 -12.71 -5.67
C SER A 26 -23.45 -13.10 -6.14
N ALA A 27 -23.00 -14.32 -5.88
CA ALA A 27 -21.68 -14.80 -6.33
C ALA A 27 -21.61 -14.90 -7.86
N CYS A 28 -22.64 -15.47 -8.50
CA CYS A 28 -22.75 -15.49 -9.95
C CYS A 28 -22.84 -14.08 -10.55
N GLY A 29 -23.61 -13.19 -9.91
CA GLY A 29 -23.76 -11.80 -10.31
C GLY A 29 -22.43 -11.04 -10.25
N LEU A 30 -21.61 -11.25 -9.22
CA LEU A 30 -20.28 -10.66 -9.11
C LEU A 30 -19.32 -11.17 -10.19
N PHE A 31 -19.37 -12.46 -10.53
CA PHE A 31 -18.54 -13.02 -11.59
C PHE A 31 -18.91 -12.44 -12.97
N VAL A 32 -20.20 -12.42 -13.29
CA VAL A 32 -20.70 -11.82 -14.54
C VAL A 32 -20.41 -10.32 -14.56
N GLY A 33 -20.67 -9.62 -13.45
CA GLY A 33 -20.38 -8.20 -13.28
C GLY A 33 -18.90 -7.89 -13.47
N GLY A 34 -18.00 -8.69 -12.91
CA GLY A 34 -16.56 -8.55 -13.10
C GLY A 34 -16.12 -8.74 -14.56
N HIS A 35 -16.70 -9.72 -15.25
CA HIS A 35 -16.44 -9.97 -16.67
C HIS A 35 -16.95 -8.81 -17.55
N GLN A 36 -18.16 -8.33 -17.28
CA GLN A 36 -18.79 -7.21 -17.98
C GLN A 36 -18.00 -5.90 -17.73
N PHE A 37 -17.57 -5.67 -16.49
CA PHE A 37 -16.81 -4.49 -16.08
C PHE A 37 -15.46 -4.40 -16.79
N LEU A 38 -14.72 -5.51 -16.86
CA LEU A 38 -13.43 -5.54 -17.57
C LEU A 38 -13.62 -5.20 -19.05
N LYS A 39 -14.57 -5.87 -19.70
CA LYS A 39 -14.83 -5.70 -21.13
C LYS A 39 -15.32 -4.29 -21.47
N HIS A 40 -16.13 -3.68 -20.59
CA HIS A 40 -16.83 -2.43 -20.91
C HIS A 40 -16.16 -1.17 -20.36
N TYR A 41 -15.45 -1.24 -19.22
CA TYR A 41 -14.84 -0.08 -18.58
C TYR A 41 -13.32 -0.06 -18.72
N LEU A 42 -12.63 -1.18 -18.42
CA LEU A 42 -11.16 -1.21 -18.50
C LEU A 42 -10.63 -1.25 -19.93
N CYS A 43 -11.31 -1.99 -20.81
CA CYS A 43 -10.83 -2.24 -22.18
C CYS A 43 -11.59 -1.44 -23.24
N LYS A 44 -12.29 -0.37 -22.82
CA LYS A 44 -13.06 0.49 -23.73
C LYS A 44 -12.09 1.25 -24.64
N GLY A 45 -11.90 0.74 -25.86
CA GLY A 45 -11.08 1.36 -26.90
C GLY A 45 -9.85 0.55 -27.33
N THR A 46 -9.53 -0.57 -26.66
CA THR A 46 -8.44 -1.46 -27.06
C THR A 46 -9.02 -2.69 -27.78
N HIS A 47 -9.17 -2.61 -29.11
CA HIS A 47 -9.67 -3.70 -29.95
C HIS A 47 -8.70 -4.91 -30.09
N HIS A 48 -7.62 -4.96 -29.30
CA HIS A 48 -6.80 -6.17 -29.25
C HIS A 48 -7.57 -7.27 -28.52
N GLU A 49 -7.67 -8.44 -29.14
CA GLU A 49 -8.25 -9.65 -28.54
C GLU A 49 -7.52 -9.96 -27.23
N ILE A 50 -8.08 -9.48 -26.11
CA ILE A 50 -7.60 -9.89 -24.80
C ILE A 50 -7.95 -11.36 -24.66
N ASP A 51 -6.91 -12.17 -24.44
CA ASP A 51 -7.05 -13.60 -24.18
C ASP A 51 -8.18 -13.85 -23.19
N SER A 52 -9.13 -14.71 -23.56
CA SER A 52 -10.27 -15.05 -22.69
C SER A 52 -9.81 -15.53 -21.32
N LEU A 53 -8.64 -16.17 -21.23
CA LEU A 53 -8.01 -16.57 -19.98
C LEU A 53 -7.78 -15.38 -19.04
N VAL A 54 -7.18 -14.29 -19.50
CA VAL A 54 -6.89 -13.11 -18.66
C VAL A 54 -8.19 -12.50 -18.13
N THR A 55 -9.20 -12.42 -18.99
CA THR A 55 -10.53 -11.93 -18.62
C THR A 55 -11.17 -12.82 -17.55
N THR A 56 -11.14 -14.14 -17.71
CA THR A 56 -11.69 -15.08 -16.73
C THR A 56 -10.96 -15.05 -15.38
N LEU A 57 -9.64 -14.84 -15.39
CA LEU A 57 -8.84 -14.76 -14.17
C LEU A 57 -9.10 -13.49 -13.39
N PHE A 58 -9.23 -12.37 -14.10
CA PHE A 58 -9.63 -11.10 -13.50
C PHE A 58 -11.02 -11.22 -12.87
N SER A 59 -12.01 -11.72 -13.63
CA SER A 59 -13.38 -11.86 -13.11
C SER A 59 -13.46 -12.85 -11.95
N ALA A 60 -12.70 -13.95 -11.99
CA ALA A 60 -12.59 -14.90 -10.88
C ALA A 60 -11.97 -14.24 -9.64
N SER A 61 -10.85 -13.54 -9.79
CA SER A 61 -10.17 -12.84 -8.68
C SER A 61 -11.08 -11.80 -8.03
N PHE A 62 -11.77 -11.01 -8.86
CA PHE A 62 -12.74 -10.01 -8.42
C PHE A 62 -13.91 -10.65 -7.68
N SER A 63 -14.52 -11.69 -8.26
CA SER A 63 -15.68 -12.37 -7.70
C SER A 63 -15.37 -13.06 -6.38
N LEU A 64 -14.20 -13.71 -6.25
CA LEU A 64 -13.82 -14.37 -5.01
C LEU A 64 -13.52 -13.36 -3.90
N SER A 65 -12.82 -12.27 -4.23
CA SER A 65 -12.49 -11.20 -3.27
C SER A 65 -13.74 -10.47 -2.76
N SER A 66 -14.63 -10.06 -3.69
CA SER A 66 -15.91 -9.45 -3.33
C SER A 66 -16.84 -10.44 -2.63
N GLY A 67 -16.81 -11.73 -3.03
CA GLY A 67 -17.51 -12.80 -2.35
C GLY A 67 -17.11 -12.96 -0.89
N LEU A 68 -15.81 -12.88 -0.55
CA LEU A 68 -15.36 -12.92 0.85
C LEU A 68 -15.92 -11.74 1.67
N LEU A 69 -15.97 -10.54 1.10
CA LEU A 69 -16.58 -9.37 1.75
C LEU A 69 -18.08 -9.54 1.97
N LEU A 70 -18.81 -10.06 0.97
CA LEU A 70 -20.23 -10.36 1.10
C LEU A 70 -20.50 -11.45 2.13
N LEU A 71 -19.64 -12.46 2.24
CA LEU A 71 -19.76 -13.49 3.27
C LEU A 71 -19.66 -12.89 4.67
N VAL A 72 -18.69 -12.01 4.90
CA VAL A 72 -18.58 -11.28 6.17
C VAL A 72 -19.85 -10.46 6.41
N LEU A 73 -20.38 -9.78 5.39
CA LEU A 73 -21.62 -9.02 5.53
C LEU A 73 -22.82 -9.92 5.88
N TYR A 74 -22.93 -11.10 5.27
CA TYR A 74 -23.99 -12.07 5.57
C TYR A 74 -23.88 -12.63 6.99
N GLU A 75 -22.67 -12.82 7.50
CA GLU A 75 -22.42 -13.22 8.89
C GLU A 75 -22.91 -12.14 9.86
N ILE A 76 -22.53 -10.88 9.64
CA ILE A 76 -22.94 -9.76 10.49
C ILE A 76 -24.45 -9.53 10.47
N LEU A 77 -25.11 -9.71 9.32
CA LEU A 77 -26.56 -9.54 9.21
C LEU A 77 -27.36 -10.78 9.68
N GLY A 78 -26.71 -11.93 9.88
CA GLY A 78 -27.37 -13.17 10.33
C GLY A 78 -28.44 -13.72 9.36
N ILE A 79 -28.33 -13.42 8.06
CA ILE A 79 -29.34 -13.79 7.05
C ILE A 79 -29.22 -15.26 6.61
N VAL A 80 -28.01 -15.84 6.70
CA VAL A 80 -27.66 -17.13 6.10
C VAL A 80 -27.27 -18.13 7.20
N ASP A 81 -27.63 -19.40 7.02
CA ASP A 81 -27.32 -20.48 7.97
C ASP A 81 -25.80 -20.64 8.20
N GLU A 82 -25.40 -20.82 9.46
CA GLU A 82 -24.00 -20.90 9.89
C GLU A 82 -23.24 -22.05 9.23
N ASN A 83 -23.87 -23.21 8.99
CA ASN A 83 -23.21 -24.35 8.37
C ASN A 83 -22.92 -24.08 6.90
N PHE A 84 -23.86 -23.45 6.20
CA PHE A 84 -23.67 -23.05 4.81
C PHE A 84 -22.59 -21.97 4.69
N LEU A 85 -22.64 -20.95 5.55
CA LEU A 85 -21.61 -19.92 5.60
C LEU A 85 -20.24 -20.56 5.87
N ARG A 86 -20.18 -21.52 6.81
CA ARG A 86 -18.96 -22.27 7.15
C ARG A 86 -18.44 -23.17 6.01
N ALA A 87 -19.29 -23.64 5.12
CA ALA A 87 -18.82 -24.33 3.92
C ALA A 87 -18.30 -23.33 2.89
N HIS A 88 -19.03 -22.23 2.69
CA HIS A 88 -18.75 -21.24 1.65
C HIS A 88 -17.47 -20.45 1.91
N TRP A 89 -17.16 -20.05 3.16
CA TRP A 89 -15.89 -19.38 3.47
C TRP A 89 -14.68 -20.30 3.23
N ARG A 90 -14.74 -21.58 3.61
CA ARG A 90 -13.66 -22.56 3.38
C ARG A 90 -13.41 -22.72 1.89
N PHE A 91 -14.48 -22.88 1.12
CA PHE A 91 -14.40 -23.00 -0.33
C PHE A 91 -13.79 -21.74 -0.95
N ASN A 92 -14.31 -20.56 -0.60
CA ASN A 92 -13.84 -19.30 -1.17
C ASN A 92 -12.37 -19.01 -0.80
N LEU A 93 -11.98 -19.19 0.47
CA LEU A 93 -10.58 -19.07 0.89
C LEU A 93 -9.67 -20.04 0.12
N TRP A 94 -10.08 -21.29 -0.04
CA TRP A 94 -9.29 -22.27 -0.78
C TRP A 94 -9.15 -21.87 -2.26
N CYS A 95 -10.23 -21.39 -2.89
CA CYS A 95 -10.21 -20.88 -4.25
C CYS A 95 -9.32 -19.64 -4.40
N VAL A 96 -9.39 -18.67 -3.48
CA VAL A 96 -8.54 -17.46 -3.53
C VAL A 96 -7.08 -17.84 -3.39
N VAL A 97 -6.73 -18.68 -2.41
CA VAL A 97 -5.34 -19.12 -2.20
C VAL A 97 -4.83 -19.90 -3.41
N ALA A 98 -5.61 -20.84 -3.94
CA ALA A 98 -5.23 -21.60 -5.13
C ALA A 98 -5.04 -20.67 -6.34
N LEU A 99 -5.94 -19.70 -6.53
CA LEU A 99 -5.83 -18.71 -7.60
C LEU A 99 -4.55 -17.88 -7.46
N LEU A 100 -4.26 -17.37 -6.26
CA LEU A 100 -3.14 -16.47 -6.01
C LEU A 100 -1.78 -17.18 -6.02
N VAL A 101 -1.69 -18.38 -5.44
CA VAL A 101 -0.41 -19.09 -5.21
C VAL A 101 -0.11 -20.09 -6.34
N LEU A 102 -1.12 -20.70 -6.95
CA LEU A 102 -0.92 -21.68 -8.03
C LEU A 102 -1.14 -21.03 -9.39
N VAL A 103 -2.33 -20.48 -9.64
CA VAL A 103 -2.77 -20.11 -10.99
C VAL A 103 -2.04 -18.87 -11.52
N LEU A 104 -2.04 -17.76 -10.78
CA LEU A 104 -1.41 -16.50 -11.20
C LEU A 104 0.09 -16.66 -11.51
N PRO A 105 0.94 -17.16 -10.59
CA PRO A 105 2.38 -17.26 -10.85
C PRO A 105 2.69 -18.26 -11.96
N PHE A 106 1.97 -19.39 -12.05
CA PHE A 106 2.15 -20.34 -13.14
C PHE A 106 1.90 -19.70 -14.51
N LEU A 107 0.83 -18.91 -14.63
CA LEU A 107 0.49 -18.23 -15.88
C LEU A 107 1.48 -17.12 -16.24
N HIS A 108 1.96 -16.35 -15.26
CA HIS A 108 3.00 -15.35 -15.48
C HIS A 108 4.28 -15.99 -16.02
N ILE A 109 4.74 -17.09 -15.40
CA ILE A 109 5.94 -17.80 -15.85
C ILE A 109 5.72 -18.37 -17.26
N HIS A 110 4.57 -18.97 -17.54
CA HIS A 110 4.28 -19.55 -18.85
C HIS A 110 4.20 -18.51 -19.96
N LYS A 111 3.49 -17.40 -19.72
CA LYS A 111 3.39 -16.29 -20.68
C LYS A 111 4.74 -15.62 -20.87
N PHE A 112 5.52 -15.43 -19.80
CA PHE A 112 6.87 -14.88 -19.87
C PHE A 112 7.79 -15.79 -20.69
N ALA A 113 7.87 -17.08 -20.37
CA ALA A 113 8.72 -18.04 -21.09
C ALA A 113 8.42 -18.10 -22.60
N ARG A 114 7.14 -17.98 -22.98
CA ARG A 114 6.75 -17.92 -24.40
C ARG A 114 7.07 -16.57 -25.04
N ALA A 115 6.87 -15.46 -24.33
CA ALA A 115 7.06 -14.12 -24.88
C ALA A 115 8.53 -13.71 -25.02
N THR A 116 9.41 -14.12 -24.09
CA THR A 116 10.82 -13.70 -24.08
C THR A 116 11.77 -14.73 -24.69
N VAL A 117 11.53 -16.03 -24.46
CA VAL A 117 12.48 -17.08 -24.87
C VAL A 117 12.07 -17.79 -26.17
N GLY A 118 10.81 -17.62 -26.61
CA GLY A 118 10.33 -18.23 -27.87
C GLY A 118 10.30 -19.76 -27.86
N MET A 119 10.29 -20.39 -26.67
CA MET A 119 10.33 -21.84 -26.52
C MET A 119 9.10 -22.56 -27.10
N THR A 120 9.28 -23.82 -27.51
CA THR A 120 8.18 -24.69 -27.97
C THR A 120 7.14 -24.89 -26.86
N ARG A 121 5.90 -25.25 -27.23
CA ARG A 121 4.77 -25.34 -26.28
C ARG A 121 5.05 -26.31 -25.13
N VAL A 122 5.72 -27.43 -25.40
CA VAL A 122 6.07 -28.46 -24.41
C VAL A 122 7.24 -28.02 -23.52
N ALA A 123 8.31 -27.46 -24.09
CA ALA A 123 9.45 -26.96 -23.32
C ALA A 123 9.05 -25.80 -22.41
N SER A 124 8.21 -24.87 -22.90
CA SER A 124 7.66 -23.77 -22.12
C SER A 124 6.81 -24.26 -20.96
N PHE A 125 5.99 -25.30 -21.17
CA PHE A 125 5.20 -25.89 -20.11
C PHE A 125 6.08 -26.54 -19.05
N LEU A 126 7.04 -27.39 -19.45
CA LEU A 126 7.95 -28.07 -18.52
C LEU A 126 8.79 -27.08 -17.71
N ALA A 127 9.39 -26.09 -18.37
CA ALA A 127 10.16 -25.04 -17.69
C ALA A 127 9.28 -24.24 -16.72
N SER A 128 8.02 -23.94 -17.08
CA SER A 128 7.09 -23.25 -16.19
C SER A 128 6.75 -24.09 -14.97
N VAL A 129 6.55 -25.40 -15.12
CA VAL A 129 6.31 -26.31 -14.00
C VAL A 129 7.51 -26.35 -13.07
N VAL A 130 8.74 -26.45 -13.61
CA VAL A 130 9.97 -26.49 -12.80
C VAL A 130 10.16 -25.19 -12.02
N VAL A 131 10.06 -24.03 -12.69
CA VAL A 131 10.20 -22.72 -12.04
C VAL A 131 9.07 -22.47 -11.04
N HIS A 132 7.85 -22.89 -11.36
CA HIS A 132 6.72 -22.78 -10.44
C HIS A 132 6.90 -23.67 -9.21
N ALA A 133 7.39 -24.90 -9.37
CA ALA A 133 7.73 -25.78 -8.26
C ALA A 133 8.83 -25.16 -7.37
N ALA A 134 9.86 -24.55 -7.97
CA ALA A 134 10.88 -23.83 -7.24
C ALA A 134 10.31 -22.60 -6.49
N ALA A 135 9.37 -21.87 -7.10
CA ALA A 135 8.67 -20.76 -6.46
C ALA A 135 7.81 -21.23 -5.28
N LEU A 136 7.11 -22.36 -5.40
CA LEU A 136 6.38 -22.97 -4.30
C LEU A 136 7.31 -23.42 -3.17
N TYR A 137 8.48 -23.96 -3.51
CA TYR A 137 9.50 -24.29 -2.52
C TYR A 137 10.04 -23.05 -1.80
N ALA A 138 10.27 -21.96 -2.51
CA ALA A 138 10.66 -20.68 -1.90
C ALA A 138 9.56 -20.13 -0.99
N PHE A 139 8.30 -20.18 -1.45
CA PHE A 139 7.12 -19.82 -0.65
C PHE A 139 6.98 -20.66 0.61
N TYR A 140 7.31 -21.95 0.53
CA TYR A 140 7.38 -22.82 1.71
C TYR A 140 8.47 -22.37 2.68
N ARG A 141 9.68 -22.10 2.18
CA ARG A 141 10.83 -21.70 3.00
C ARG A 141 10.62 -20.36 3.73
N LEU A 142 9.91 -19.42 3.11
CA LEU A 142 9.56 -18.13 3.70
C LEU A 142 8.69 -18.24 4.95
N GLY A 143 7.97 -19.36 5.13
CA GLY A 143 7.02 -19.56 6.21
C GLY A 143 7.44 -20.62 7.23
N ASP A 144 8.68 -21.08 7.23
CA ASP A 144 9.11 -22.18 8.09
C ASP A 144 10.01 -21.74 9.24
N GLY A 145 9.53 -22.09 10.44
CA GLY A 145 10.29 -22.10 11.68
C GLY A 145 9.86 -23.23 12.63
N ALA A 146 8.88 -24.09 12.28
CA ALA A 146 8.37 -25.08 13.26
C ALA A 146 7.41 -26.19 12.76
N SER A 147 7.15 -26.40 11.46
CA SER A 147 6.11 -27.40 11.04
C SER A 147 6.69 -28.53 10.19
N SER A 148 6.91 -29.68 10.83
CA SER A 148 7.64 -30.85 10.30
C SER A 148 6.82 -31.83 9.44
N THR A 149 5.55 -31.53 9.11
CA THR A 149 4.67 -32.49 8.40
C THR A 149 4.04 -31.92 7.12
N PHE A 150 4.18 -32.66 6.02
CA PHE A 150 3.66 -32.32 4.68
C PHE A 150 2.11 -32.23 4.61
N ALA A 151 1.41 -32.83 5.57
CA ALA A 151 -0.06 -32.76 5.68
C ALA A 151 -0.53 -31.43 6.28
N ASP A 152 0.20 -30.86 7.25
CA ASP A 152 -0.03 -29.51 7.78
C ASP A 152 0.37 -28.41 6.77
N MET A 153 1.13 -28.78 5.74
CA MET A 153 1.64 -27.92 4.68
C MET A 153 0.56 -27.40 3.73
N LEU A 154 -0.53 -28.15 3.54
CA LEU A 154 -1.60 -27.86 2.58
C LEU A 154 -2.92 -27.46 3.25
N THR A 155 -2.93 -27.36 4.58
CA THR A 155 -4.09 -26.84 5.30
C THR A 155 -4.29 -25.38 4.89
N ALA A 156 -5.48 -25.07 4.35
CA ALA A 156 -5.82 -23.76 3.82
C ALA A 156 -5.49 -22.62 4.79
N GLU A 157 -5.65 -22.86 6.09
CA GLU A 157 -5.35 -21.93 7.17
C GLU A 157 -3.88 -21.48 7.20
N GLN A 158 -2.92 -22.41 7.08
CA GLN A 158 -1.50 -22.09 7.11
C GLN A 158 -1.06 -21.38 5.83
N ALA A 159 -1.64 -21.74 4.68
CA ALA A 159 -1.40 -21.05 3.42
C ALA A 159 -1.94 -19.61 3.46
N VAL A 160 -3.16 -19.40 3.98
CA VAL A 160 -3.74 -18.07 4.19
C VAL A 160 -2.86 -17.23 5.11
N LYS A 161 -2.36 -17.78 6.22
CA LYS A 161 -1.46 -17.07 7.13
C LYS A 161 -0.20 -16.56 6.40
N ARG A 162 0.43 -17.41 5.60
CA ARG A 162 1.65 -17.07 4.85
C ARG A 162 1.40 -16.04 3.76
N VAL A 163 0.39 -16.27 2.92
CA VAL A 163 -0.03 -15.29 1.89
C VAL A 163 -0.38 -13.96 2.54
N GLY A 164 -1.08 -13.98 3.68
CA GLY A 164 -1.42 -12.81 4.46
C GLY A 164 -0.19 -12.03 4.92
N THR A 165 0.82 -12.69 5.49
CA THR A 165 2.07 -12.00 5.90
C THR A 165 2.80 -11.35 4.74
N ILE A 166 2.93 -12.04 3.60
CA ILE A 166 3.56 -11.49 2.40
C ILE A 166 2.75 -10.29 1.88
N GLY A 167 1.43 -10.42 1.84
CA GLY A 167 0.52 -9.34 1.44
C GLY A 167 0.66 -8.10 2.34
N VAL A 168 0.72 -8.27 3.66
CA VAL A 168 0.91 -7.15 4.60
C VAL A 168 2.26 -6.47 4.43
N VAL A 169 3.34 -7.24 4.25
CA VAL A 169 4.67 -6.67 3.99
C VAL A 169 4.67 -5.89 2.66
N LEU A 170 4.07 -6.44 1.61
CA LEU A 170 3.94 -5.74 0.32
C LEU A 170 3.09 -4.47 0.45
N LEU A 171 1.98 -4.52 1.18
CA LEU A 171 1.14 -3.34 1.45
C LEU A 171 1.91 -2.27 2.25
N ALA A 172 2.71 -2.68 3.23
CA ALA A 172 3.55 -1.76 4.01
C ALA A 172 4.61 -1.08 3.12
N VAL A 173 5.27 -1.84 2.25
CA VAL A 173 6.28 -1.30 1.32
C VAL A 173 5.63 -0.37 0.30
N LEU A 174 4.50 -0.75 -0.29
CA LEU A 174 3.78 0.10 -1.26
C LEU A 174 3.23 1.37 -0.62
N SER A 175 2.72 1.27 0.62
CA SER A 175 2.28 2.43 1.39
C SER A 175 3.45 3.35 1.73
N GLY A 176 4.59 2.80 2.14
CA GLY A 176 5.82 3.57 2.38
C GLY A 176 6.32 4.28 1.13
N PHE A 177 6.36 3.58 -0.01
CA PHE A 177 6.71 4.18 -1.30
C PHE A 177 5.72 5.28 -1.70
N GLY A 178 4.42 5.07 -1.54
CA GLY A 178 3.39 6.07 -1.82
C GLY A 178 3.53 7.32 -0.94
N ALA A 179 3.84 7.14 0.34
CA ALA A 179 4.05 8.24 1.28
C ALA A 179 5.29 9.09 0.97
N VAL A 180 6.28 8.53 0.26
CA VAL A 180 7.47 9.26 -0.19
C VAL A 180 7.24 9.85 -1.59
N ASN A 181 6.67 9.10 -2.53
CA ASN A 181 6.44 9.55 -3.90
C ASN A 181 5.39 10.69 -3.97
N PHE A 182 4.38 10.66 -3.11
CA PHE A 182 3.36 11.71 -3.05
C PHE A 182 3.92 13.10 -2.72
N PRO A 183 4.71 13.31 -1.65
CA PRO A 183 5.36 14.60 -1.42
C PRO A 183 6.38 14.92 -2.50
N TYR A 184 7.14 13.97 -3.06
CA TYR A 184 8.03 14.30 -4.19
C TYR A 184 7.29 14.88 -5.40
N THR A 185 6.10 14.37 -5.71
CA THR A 185 5.28 14.82 -6.85
C THR A 185 4.46 16.07 -6.56
N THR A 186 4.07 16.31 -5.30
CA THR A 186 3.26 17.47 -4.89
C THR A 186 4.08 18.59 -4.23
N LEU A 187 5.33 18.34 -3.85
CA LEU A 187 6.26 19.39 -3.39
C LEU A 187 6.55 20.38 -4.50
N SER A 188 6.49 20.02 -5.78
CA SER A 188 6.63 21.00 -6.87
C SER A 188 5.44 21.97 -6.96
N LEU A 189 4.27 21.58 -6.44
CA LEU A 189 3.08 22.43 -6.30
C LEU A 189 3.17 23.35 -5.07
N PHE A 190 3.77 22.88 -3.97
CA PHE A 190 3.96 23.67 -2.74
C PHE A 190 5.28 24.45 -2.68
N ALA A 191 6.30 24.01 -3.41
CA ALA A 191 7.50 24.78 -3.73
C ALA A 191 7.12 25.79 -4.80
N ARG A 192 6.33 26.78 -4.40
CA ARG A 192 6.06 27.99 -5.16
C ARG A 192 7.38 28.45 -5.77
N HIS A 193 7.47 28.40 -7.10
CA HIS A 193 8.58 28.99 -7.83
C HIS A 193 8.59 30.48 -7.45
N VAL A 194 9.59 30.92 -6.69
CA VAL A 194 9.74 32.33 -6.32
C VAL A 194 10.01 33.06 -7.64
N GLY A 195 9.03 33.80 -8.14
CA GLY A 195 9.19 34.51 -9.41
C GLY A 195 10.29 35.57 -9.30
N ASP A 196 10.97 35.84 -10.42
CA ASP A 196 12.10 36.79 -10.48
C ASP A 196 11.75 38.21 -9.97
N ALA A 197 10.47 38.59 -10.01
CA ALA A 197 9.99 39.84 -9.44
C ALA A 197 9.99 39.85 -7.90
N GLU A 198 9.71 38.71 -7.27
CA GLU A 198 9.72 38.57 -5.81
C GLU A 198 11.15 38.43 -5.28
N THR A 199 12.04 37.76 -6.01
CA THR A 199 13.48 37.71 -5.68
C THR A 199 14.10 39.11 -5.79
N ALA A 200 13.83 39.87 -6.87
CA ALA A 200 14.30 41.24 -7.03
C ALA A 200 13.73 42.19 -5.96
N ALA A 201 12.47 42.00 -5.55
CA ALA A 201 11.88 42.76 -4.45
C ALA A 201 12.53 42.42 -3.10
N LEU A 202 12.87 41.14 -2.87
CA LEU A 202 13.55 40.70 -1.66
C LEU A 202 15.00 41.19 -1.61
N GLU A 203 15.70 41.18 -2.74
CA GLU A 203 17.06 41.72 -2.88
C GLU A 203 17.09 43.22 -2.59
N ARG A 204 16.15 44.00 -3.16
CA ARG A 204 16.02 45.43 -2.85
C ARG A 204 15.75 45.68 -1.38
N ARG A 205 14.90 44.87 -0.74
CA ARG A 205 14.64 44.95 0.72
C ARG A 205 15.89 44.61 1.53
N LEU A 206 16.68 43.63 1.10
CA LEU A 206 17.93 43.25 1.75
C LEU A 206 18.97 44.37 1.64
N VAL A 207 19.11 44.98 0.47
CA VAL A 207 20.01 46.12 0.24
C VAL A 207 19.61 47.30 1.12
N GLN A 208 18.32 47.66 1.14
CA GLN A 208 17.79 48.72 2.01
C GLN A 208 18.05 48.42 3.50
N ALA A 209 17.80 47.20 3.95
CA ALA A 209 18.09 46.81 5.34
C ALA A 209 19.59 46.94 5.65
N THR A 210 20.45 46.50 4.74
CA THR A 210 21.91 46.58 4.90
C THR A 210 22.39 48.05 4.97
N GLU A 211 21.87 48.91 4.11
CA GLU A 211 22.17 50.35 4.14
C GLU A 211 21.74 51.00 5.46
N THR A 212 20.56 50.65 5.98
CA THR A 212 20.11 51.20 7.28
C THR A 212 21.00 50.74 8.44
N VAL A 213 21.51 49.50 8.40
CA VAL A 213 22.45 48.99 9.40
C VAL A 213 23.78 49.72 9.30
N VAL A 214 24.32 49.92 8.09
CA VAL A 214 25.56 50.67 7.87
C VAL A 214 25.43 52.12 8.33
N GLN A 215 24.31 52.78 8.03
CA GLN A 215 24.02 54.15 8.48
C GLN A 215 23.98 54.24 10.00
N ARG A 216 23.32 53.29 10.67
CA ARG A 216 23.30 53.21 12.14
C ARG A 216 24.69 53.01 12.72
N LYS A 217 25.51 52.14 12.12
CA LYS A 217 26.90 51.92 12.53
C LYS A 217 27.79 53.14 12.33
N LYS A 218 27.64 53.87 11.21
CA LYS A 218 28.36 55.14 10.99
C LYS A 218 27.99 56.19 12.01
N LYS A 219 26.70 56.36 12.33
CA LYS A 219 26.23 57.27 13.38
C LYS A 219 26.77 56.87 14.75
N GLU A 220 26.78 55.58 15.07
CA GLU A 220 27.34 55.06 16.33
C GLU A 220 28.83 55.42 16.46
N VAL A 221 29.62 55.22 15.41
CA VAL A 221 31.05 55.56 15.42
C VAL A 221 31.28 57.07 15.52
N LEU A 222 30.51 57.87 14.78
CA LEU A 222 30.62 59.33 14.83
C LEU A 222 30.31 59.86 16.24
N LEU A 223 29.21 59.39 16.85
CA LEU A 223 28.87 59.74 18.23
C LEU A 223 29.95 59.29 19.22
N ARG A 224 30.58 58.13 19.03
CA ARG A 224 31.73 57.70 19.86
C ARG A 224 32.95 58.62 19.70
N ILE A 225 33.21 59.14 18.50
CA ILE A 225 34.30 60.09 18.25
C ILE A 225 33.99 61.44 18.90
N GLU A 226 32.79 61.99 18.68
CA GLU A 226 32.35 63.24 19.33
C GLU A 226 32.35 63.13 20.85
N LEU A 227 31.92 62.00 21.41
CA LEU A 227 32.01 61.72 22.85
C LEU A 227 33.47 61.69 23.31
N ARG A 228 34.38 61.08 22.54
CA ARG A 228 35.82 61.02 22.84
C ARG A 228 36.50 62.38 22.75
N GLU A 229 36.06 63.25 21.85
CA GLU A 229 36.52 64.64 21.72
C GLU A 229 35.97 65.53 22.84
N ALA A 230 34.69 65.37 23.20
CA ALA A 230 34.10 66.01 24.39
C ALA A 230 34.72 65.50 25.71
N THR A 231 35.29 64.30 25.70
CA THR A 231 36.05 63.69 26.81
C THR A 231 37.58 63.89 26.64
N GLY A 232 38.02 64.85 25.83
CA GLY A 232 39.44 65.17 25.64
C GLY A 232 40.18 65.56 26.94
N PRO A 233 41.51 65.36 26.97
CA PRO A 233 42.24 64.62 27.99
C PRO A 233 42.11 65.23 29.39
N ASP A 234 41.61 64.43 30.35
CA ASP A 234 41.88 64.71 31.76
C ASP A 234 43.38 64.47 32.01
N ARG A 235 44.10 65.56 32.26
CA ARG A 235 45.47 65.52 32.75
C ARG A 235 45.42 65.01 34.19
N GLY A 236 45.79 63.74 34.35
CA GLY A 236 46.56 63.24 35.48
C GLY A 236 45.94 63.37 36.87
N ALA A 237 45.56 62.24 37.44
CA ALA A 237 46.04 61.85 38.75
C ALA A 237 46.02 60.33 38.87
N ASP A 238 47.20 59.76 39.09
CA ASP A 238 47.52 58.55 39.86
C ASP A 238 46.57 57.35 39.72
N GLY A 239 47.00 56.24 39.13
CA GLY A 239 48.08 55.40 39.67
C GLY A 239 47.49 54.46 40.72
N ALA A 240 47.69 53.16 40.75
CA ALA A 240 48.47 52.22 39.96
C ALA A 240 48.04 50.83 40.48
N GLY A 241 47.99 49.82 39.60
CA GLY A 241 47.96 48.40 39.96
C GLY A 241 46.64 47.92 40.59
N GLU A 242 46.28 46.66 40.55
CA GLU A 242 46.82 45.45 39.95
C GLU A 242 45.76 44.38 40.30
N ASP A 243 45.54 43.40 39.41
CA ASP A 243 44.82 42.13 39.66
C ASP A 243 43.30 42.21 40.00
N ASP A 244 42.42 41.30 39.56
CA ASP A 244 42.61 39.91 39.20
C ASP A 244 41.41 39.36 38.39
N ALA A 245 41.72 38.33 37.61
CA ALA A 245 40.94 37.13 37.29
C ALA A 245 39.46 37.16 36.82
N ARG A 246 39.31 36.71 35.56
CA ARG A 246 38.55 35.51 35.11
C ARG A 246 37.16 35.25 35.72
N ALA A 247 36.14 35.25 34.86
CA ALA A 247 35.33 34.06 34.50
C ALA A 247 34.36 34.40 33.36
#